data_AF-A0A945PKH2-F1
#
_entry.id   AF-A0A945PKH2-F1
#
_cell.length_a   1.000
_cell.length_b   1.000
_cell.length_c   1.000
_cell.angle_alpha   90.00
_cell.angle_beta   90.00
_cell.angle_gamma   90.00
#
_symmetry.space_group_name_H-M   'P 1'
#
loop_
_entity.id
_entity.type
_entity.pdbx_description
1 polymer ?
#
loop_
_entity_poly.entity_id
_entity_poly.type
_entity_poly.pdbx_seq_one_letter_code
_entity_poly.pdbx_strand_id
1 'polypeptide(L)'
;MDLINSQNINNRIKKRTVAIAVIMHLYLAIFTFGLSLLLLAIAGFVTSMLLEKDINEAKSTANSFNKNFPFRHFGHVFGSFQHIFNHAYSIEKDISSAIEGAIKTKTPITSVNTLSVIDTDPDLKNCEQRRFIKAESAPTSRGTGITLILNQSSYGSMRSIQWRVLAGGYLDRNAKFNLITYSLFTILFWIRPYFKRETDLISRVRTIYSSAYNDMDVATQVRCLHEVVFDEMITELDKNGIDTSELKVQKMQVMNINISGGKVNMGNVVQGAMNKISGVAKGAKV
;
A
#
# COMPACT_ATOMS: atom_id res chain seq x y z
N MET A 1 -9.16 7.86 0.57
CA MET A 1 -8.05 8.81 0.83
C MET A 1 -7.75 9.69 -0.39
N ASP A 2 -7.55 11.00 -0.23
CA ASP A 2 -7.16 11.90 -1.34
C ASP A 2 -5.63 11.94 -1.51
N LEU A 3 -5.14 11.50 -2.66
CA LEU A 3 -3.72 11.45 -3.02
C LEU A 3 -3.05 12.83 -3.10
N ILE A 4 -3.82 13.92 -3.19
CA ILE A 4 -3.28 15.28 -3.35
C ILE A 4 -3.17 15.98 -1.98
N ASN A 5 -3.85 15.47 -0.96
CA ASN A 5 -4.00 16.16 0.32
C ASN A 5 -2.75 16.00 1.21
N SER A 6 -1.90 17.02 1.23
CA SER A 6 -0.73 17.10 2.12
C SER A 6 -1.03 17.73 3.49
N GLN A 7 -2.30 18.06 3.78
CA GLN A 7 -2.76 18.72 5.01
C GLN A 7 -1.85 19.92 5.38
N ASN A 8 -1.20 19.90 6.55
CA ASN A 8 -0.39 21.01 7.04
C ASN A 8 1.03 21.07 6.43
N ILE A 9 1.37 20.19 5.49
CA ILE A 9 2.69 20.21 4.86
C ILE A 9 2.70 21.20 3.70
N ASN A 10 3.71 22.07 3.69
CA ASN A 10 4.02 22.91 2.54
C ASN A 10 4.59 22.09 1.38
N ASN A 11 3.69 21.49 0.60
CA ASN A 11 4.00 20.68 -0.57
C ASN A 11 4.29 21.58 -1.79
N ARG A 12 5.55 22.02 -1.91
CA ARG A 12 6.02 22.89 -3.01
C ARG A 12 7.29 22.33 -3.66
N ILE A 13 7.50 22.70 -4.92
CA ILE A 13 8.78 22.47 -5.60
C ILE A 13 9.83 23.38 -4.93
N LYS A 14 10.95 22.82 -4.49
CA LYS A 14 11.97 23.59 -3.78
C LYS A 14 12.76 24.43 -4.80
N LYS A 15 12.96 25.74 -4.52
CA LYS A 15 13.72 26.65 -5.39
C LYS A 15 15.12 26.11 -5.73
N ARG A 16 15.81 25.54 -4.74
CA ARG A 16 17.13 24.89 -4.91
C ARG A 16 17.07 23.76 -5.94
N THR A 17 16.03 22.93 -5.90
CA THR A 17 15.84 21.83 -6.86
C THR A 17 15.70 22.36 -8.29
N VAL A 18 14.91 23.42 -8.48
CA VAL A 18 14.75 24.08 -9.78
C VAL A 18 16.07 24.65 -10.26
N ALA A 19 16.79 25.39 -9.41
CA ALA A 19 18.08 25.99 -9.76
C ALA A 19 19.12 24.95 -10.20
N ILE A 20 19.24 23.84 -9.46
CA ILE A 20 20.16 22.75 -9.81
C ILE A 20 19.77 22.12 -11.15
N ALA A 21 18.48 21.85 -11.36
CA ALA A 21 18.00 21.27 -12.62
C ALA A 21 18.29 22.18 -13.81
N VAL A 22 18.07 23.49 -13.66
CA VAL A 22 18.37 24.48 -14.71
C VAL A 22 19.87 24.48 -15.03
N ILE A 23 20.74 24.55 -14.02
CA ILE A 23 22.20 24.55 -14.23
C ILE A 23 22.66 23.27 -14.93
N MET A 24 22.18 22.10 -14.47
CA MET A 24 22.49 20.79 -15.07
C MET A 24 22.09 20.73 -16.54
N HIS A 25 20.85 21.12 -16.85
CA HIS A 25 20.34 21.07 -18.22
C HIS A 25 20.96 22.13 -19.12
N LEU A 26 21.31 23.31 -18.60
CA LEU A 26 22.07 24.32 -19.35
C LEU A 26 23.46 23.80 -19.71
N TYR A 27 24.18 23.19 -18.76
CA TYR A 27 25.49 22.61 -19.02
C TYR A 27 25.41 21.52 -20.09
N LEU A 28 24.43 20.62 -19.97
CA LEU A 28 24.22 19.55 -20.95
C LEU A 28 23.81 20.12 -22.32
N ALA A 29 22.97 21.15 -22.35
CA ALA A 29 22.56 21.83 -23.59
C ALA A 29 23.77 22.45 -24.31
N ILE A 30 24.66 23.13 -23.58
CA ILE A 30 25.89 23.69 -24.16
C ILE A 30 26.76 22.58 -24.75
N PHE A 31 27.01 21.51 -24.01
CA PHE A 31 27.87 20.41 -24.46
C PHE A 31 27.31 19.63 -25.66
N THR A 32 25.98 19.56 -25.77
CA THR A 32 25.28 18.82 -26.84
C THR A 32 24.75 19.72 -27.94
N PHE A 33 25.15 21.00 -27.98
CA PHE A 33 24.63 22.01 -28.92
C PHE A 33 23.09 22.05 -28.98
N GLY A 34 22.43 21.90 -27.83
CA GLY A 34 20.99 21.98 -27.67
C GLY A 34 20.22 20.66 -27.90
N LEU A 35 20.87 19.60 -28.40
CA LEU A 35 20.19 18.31 -28.66
C LEU A 35 19.58 17.69 -27.40
N SER A 36 20.25 17.85 -26.25
CA SER A 36 19.72 17.34 -24.97
C SER A 36 18.40 17.98 -24.55
N LEU A 37 18.10 19.22 -24.96
CA LEU A 37 16.82 19.87 -24.64
C LEU A 37 15.67 19.18 -25.40
N LEU A 38 15.89 18.78 -26.65
CA LEU A 38 14.92 18.01 -27.43
C LEU A 38 14.67 16.65 -26.79
N LEU A 39 15.73 15.94 -26.41
CA LEU A 39 15.62 14.64 -25.74
C LEU A 39 14.93 14.75 -24.37
N LEU A 40 15.22 15.81 -23.61
CA LEU A 40 14.54 16.12 -22.36
C LEU A 40 13.05 16.38 -22.57
N ALA A 41 12.68 17.12 -23.61
CA ALA A 41 11.27 17.37 -23.92
C ALA A 41 10.53 16.06 -24.19
N ILE A 42 11.12 15.16 -24.98
CA ILE A 42 10.54 13.83 -25.29
C ILE A 42 10.44 12.98 -24.02
N ALA A 43 11.56 12.79 -23.31
CA ALA A 43 11.60 11.95 -22.11
C ALA A 43 10.69 12.50 -21.00
N GLY A 44 10.69 13.82 -20.80
CA GLY A 44 9.85 14.50 -19.83
C GLY A 44 8.37 14.38 -20.16
N PHE A 45 7.99 14.54 -21.44
CA PHE A 45 6.63 14.35 -21.90
C PHE A 45 6.14 12.91 -21.66
N VAL A 46 6.92 11.90 -22.09
CA VAL A 46 6.58 10.49 -21.87
C VAL A 46 6.44 10.19 -20.38
N THR A 47 7.38 10.64 -19.55
CA THR A 47 7.34 10.43 -18.09
C THR A 47 6.11 11.07 -17.47
N SER A 48 5.77 12.30 -17.88
CA SER A 48 4.59 13.01 -17.37
C SER A 48 3.30 12.31 -17.79
N MET A 49 3.20 11.86 -19.04
CA MET A 49 2.02 11.16 -19.55
C MET A 49 1.79 9.84 -18.80
N LEU A 50 2.84 9.03 -18.64
CA LEU A 50 2.75 7.76 -17.91
C LEU A 50 2.45 7.98 -16.42
N LEU A 51 3.04 8.99 -15.80
CA LEU A 51 2.74 9.32 -14.41
C LEU A 51 1.28 9.78 -14.24
N GLU A 52 0.76 10.61 -15.14
CA GLU A 52 -0.61 11.09 -15.05
C GLU A 52 -1.61 9.96 -15.29
N LYS A 53 -1.30 9.04 -16.22
CA LYS A 53 -2.04 7.79 -16.41
C LYS A 53 -2.10 7.01 -15.09
N ASP A 54 -0.95 6.75 -14.47
CA ASP A 54 -0.87 6.04 -13.21
C ASP A 54 -1.66 6.74 -12.09
N ILE A 55 -1.56 8.07 -11.97
CA ILE A 55 -2.33 8.88 -10.99
C ILE A 55 -3.82 8.74 -11.21
N ASN A 56 -4.27 8.82 -12.47
CA ASN A 56 -5.68 8.70 -12.83
C ASN A 56 -6.20 7.29 -12.58
N GLU A 57 -5.43 6.27 -12.96
CA GLU A 57 -5.73 4.88 -12.60
C GLU A 57 -5.85 4.75 -11.09
N ALA A 58 -4.88 5.21 -10.30
CA ALA A 58 -4.97 5.11 -8.85
C ALA A 58 -6.19 5.84 -8.28
N LYS A 59 -6.63 6.97 -8.86
CA LYS A 59 -7.87 7.66 -8.43
C LYS A 59 -9.14 6.92 -8.84
N SER A 60 -9.17 6.31 -10.03
CA SER A 60 -10.37 5.65 -10.58
C SER A 60 -10.53 4.20 -10.13
N THR A 61 -9.45 3.52 -9.73
CA THR A 61 -9.41 2.08 -9.42
C THR A 61 -9.44 1.78 -7.92
N ALA A 62 -10.33 2.43 -7.16
CA ALA A 62 -10.64 1.95 -5.81
C ALA A 62 -11.16 0.49 -5.82
N ASN A 63 -11.82 0.09 -6.91
CA ASN A 63 -12.59 -1.16 -7.03
C ASN A 63 -12.06 -2.17 -8.07
N SER A 64 -10.88 -1.96 -8.67
CA SER A 64 -10.28 -2.94 -9.60
C SER A 64 -8.92 -3.42 -9.12
N PHE A 65 -8.69 -4.72 -9.24
CA PHE A 65 -7.47 -5.36 -8.78
C PHE A 65 -6.40 -5.28 -9.88
N ASN A 66 -5.19 -4.91 -9.49
CA ASN A 66 -3.99 -5.08 -10.31
C ASN A 66 -3.09 -6.08 -9.60
N LYS A 67 -2.83 -7.22 -10.24
CA LYS A 67 -1.99 -8.31 -9.73
C LYS A 67 -0.62 -7.87 -9.21
N ASN A 68 -0.02 -6.85 -9.82
CA ASN A 68 1.32 -6.40 -9.45
C ASN A 68 1.30 -5.36 -8.33
N PHE A 69 0.21 -4.59 -8.20
CA PHE A 69 0.06 -3.54 -7.20
C PHE A 69 -1.34 -3.56 -6.59
N PRO A 70 -1.69 -4.61 -5.82
CA PRO A 70 -3.00 -4.69 -5.20
C PRO A 70 -3.17 -3.55 -4.20
N PHE A 71 -4.35 -2.92 -4.17
CA PHE A 71 -4.69 -1.85 -3.21
C PHE A 71 -3.83 -0.58 -3.34
N ARG A 72 -3.19 -0.36 -4.49
CA ARG A 72 -2.34 0.81 -4.80
C ARG A 72 -3.00 2.15 -4.47
N HIS A 73 -4.32 2.27 -4.63
CA HIS A 73 -5.05 3.48 -4.26
C HIS A 73 -4.84 3.85 -2.78
N PHE A 74 -4.82 2.85 -1.90
CA PHE A 74 -4.84 3.03 -0.45
C PHE A 74 -3.47 3.29 0.16
N GLY A 75 -2.37 2.90 -0.50
CA GLY A 75 -1.04 3.16 0.03
C GLY A 75 -0.04 2.02 -0.14
N HIS A 76 1.01 2.07 0.68
CA HIS A 76 1.94 0.96 0.87
C HIS A 76 1.48 0.11 2.05
N VAL A 77 1.75 -1.19 2.01
CA VAL A 77 1.47 -2.09 3.13
C VAL A 77 2.49 -1.86 4.23
N PHE A 78 2.02 -1.44 5.40
CA PHE A 78 2.83 -1.26 6.61
C PHE A 78 2.77 -2.46 7.54
N GLY A 79 1.71 -3.26 7.45
CA GLY A 79 1.59 -4.52 8.18
C GLY A 79 0.61 -5.45 7.48
N SER A 80 0.89 -6.74 7.50
CA SER A 80 -0.04 -7.76 7.01
C SER A 80 0.03 -8.98 7.91
N PHE A 81 -1.13 -9.61 8.11
CA PHE A 81 -1.22 -10.83 8.88
C PHE A 81 -2.27 -11.74 8.27
N GLN A 82 -2.08 -13.04 8.41
CA GLN A 82 -3.03 -14.05 8.00
C GLN A 82 -3.09 -15.13 9.07
N HIS A 83 -4.29 -15.41 9.55
CA HIS A 83 -4.55 -16.52 10.46
C HIS A 83 -5.43 -17.55 9.76
N ILE A 84 -5.09 -18.83 9.96
CA ILE A 84 -5.80 -19.96 9.38
C ILE A 84 -6.28 -20.83 10.52
N PHE A 85 -7.54 -21.26 10.47
CA PHE A 85 -8.15 -22.13 11.48
C PHE A 85 -9.10 -23.11 10.81
N ASN A 86 -9.37 -24.24 11.48
CA ASN A 86 -10.33 -25.24 11.03
C ASN A 86 -11.68 -25.01 11.69
N HIS A 87 -12.74 -24.87 10.89
CA HIS A 87 -14.10 -24.78 11.40
C HIS A 87 -15.12 -25.27 10.37
N ALA A 88 -16.10 -26.07 10.83
CA ALA A 88 -17.09 -26.71 9.97
C ALA A 88 -17.99 -25.70 9.24
N TYR A 89 -18.38 -24.63 9.93
CA TYR A 89 -19.29 -23.61 9.41
C TYR A 89 -18.56 -22.28 9.18
N SER A 90 -19.20 -21.36 8.46
CA SER A 90 -18.66 -20.02 8.24
C SER A 90 -19.06 -19.11 9.39
N ILE A 91 -18.07 -18.58 10.10
CA ILE A 91 -18.22 -17.55 11.15
C ILE A 91 -17.72 -16.18 10.65
N GLU A 92 -17.60 -16.03 9.33
CA GLU A 92 -16.96 -14.87 8.71
C GLU A 92 -17.72 -13.56 9.02
N LYS A 93 -19.06 -13.65 9.05
CA LYS A 93 -19.94 -12.52 9.33
C LYS A 93 -19.79 -12.06 10.78
N ASP A 94 -19.74 -13.00 11.71
CA ASP A 94 -19.65 -12.70 13.15
C ASP A 94 -18.33 -12.02 13.47
N ILE A 95 -17.22 -12.55 12.95
CA ILE A 95 -15.89 -11.95 13.08
C ILE A 95 -15.85 -10.56 12.42
N SER A 96 -16.42 -10.42 11.22
CA SER A 96 -16.49 -9.14 10.51
C SER A 96 -17.23 -8.08 11.32
N SER A 97 -18.40 -8.43 11.85
CA SER A 97 -19.25 -7.51 12.62
C SER A 97 -18.63 -7.15 13.97
N ALA A 98 -17.98 -8.09 14.65
CA ALA A 98 -17.24 -7.82 15.89
C ALA A 98 -16.08 -6.84 15.64
N ILE A 99 -15.25 -7.10 14.63
CA ILE A 99 -14.14 -6.22 14.23
C ILE A 99 -14.67 -4.83 13.84
N GLU A 100 -15.73 -4.75 13.03
CA GLU A 100 -16.32 -3.47 12.63
C GLU A 100 -16.80 -2.66 13.85
N GLY A 101 -17.52 -3.30 14.77
CA GLY A 101 -18.01 -2.65 16.00
C GLY A 101 -16.86 -2.16 16.88
N ALA A 102 -15.82 -2.97 17.04
CA ALA A 102 -14.67 -2.62 17.85
C ALA A 102 -13.82 -1.51 17.22
N ILE A 103 -13.63 -1.52 15.89
CA ILE A 103 -12.94 -0.43 15.18
C ILE A 103 -13.66 0.89 15.41
N LYS A 104 -14.99 0.92 15.24
CA LYS A 104 -15.80 2.14 15.44
C LYS A 104 -15.78 2.64 16.88
N THR A 105 -15.61 1.75 17.86
CA THR A 105 -15.67 2.09 19.29
C THR A 105 -14.30 2.43 19.87
N LYS A 106 -13.25 1.71 19.47
CA LYS A 106 -11.89 1.81 20.05
C LYS A 106 -10.95 2.70 19.23
N THR A 107 -11.35 3.12 18.03
CA THR A 107 -10.51 3.93 17.13
C THR A 107 -11.30 5.14 16.60
N PRO A 108 -10.65 6.19 16.07
CA PRO A 108 -11.34 7.33 15.47
C PRO A 108 -11.94 7.03 14.08
N ILE A 109 -11.95 5.76 13.63
CA ILE A 109 -12.53 5.37 12.34
C ILE A 109 -14.04 5.28 12.45
N THR A 110 -14.74 6.21 11.81
CA THR A 110 -16.21 6.27 11.82
C THR A 110 -16.85 5.52 10.65
N SER A 111 -16.12 5.31 9.56
CA SER A 111 -16.63 4.64 8.36
C SER A 111 -15.90 3.32 8.11
N VAL A 112 -16.67 2.23 8.13
CA VAL A 112 -16.27 0.90 7.68
C VAL A 112 -17.21 0.53 6.54
N ASN A 113 -16.65 0.19 5.40
CA ASN A 113 -17.39 -0.06 4.17
C ASN A 113 -16.97 -1.38 3.55
N THR A 114 -17.90 -2.06 2.89
CA THR A 114 -17.58 -3.20 2.04
C THR A 114 -16.98 -2.70 0.73
N LEU A 115 -15.77 -3.16 0.42
CA LEU A 115 -15.09 -2.91 -0.83
C LEU A 115 -15.15 -4.16 -1.70
N SER A 116 -15.85 -4.07 -2.83
CA SER A 116 -15.83 -5.12 -3.84
C SER A 116 -14.76 -4.81 -4.87
N VAL A 117 -13.76 -5.68 -4.99
CA VAL A 117 -12.68 -5.53 -5.96
C VAL A 117 -12.84 -6.59 -7.04
N ILE A 118 -12.85 -6.15 -8.29
CA ILE A 118 -12.92 -7.03 -9.47
C ILE A 118 -11.51 -7.23 -10.02
N ASP A 119 -11.11 -8.48 -10.17
CA ASP A 119 -9.90 -8.88 -10.89
C ASP A 119 -10.14 -8.84 -12.38
N THR A 120 -9.49 -7.87 -13.01
CA THR A 120 -9.54 -7.63 -14.45
C THR A 120 -8.22 -8.02 -15.11
N ASP A 121 -7.47 -8.96 -14.52
CA ASP A 121 -6.27 -9.53 -15.16
C ASP A 121 -6.64 -10.09 -16.54
N PRO A 122 -6.03 -9.60 -17.64
CA PRO A 122 -6.35 -10.06 -18.99
C PRO A 122 -6.05 -11.55 -19.22
N ASP A 123 -5.22 -12.17 -18.36
CA ASP A 123 -4.91 -13.59 -18.43
C ASP A 123 -6.07 -14.46 -17.88
N LEU A 124 -7.06 -13.86 -17.20
CA LEU A 124 -8.23 -14.57 -16.68
C LEU A 124 -9.31 -14.72 -17.75
N LYS A 125 -9.84 -15.95 -17.91
CA LYS A 125 -10.99 -16.22 -18.78
C LYS A 125 -12.26 -15.49 -18.32
N ASN A 126 -12.42 -15.33 -17.00
CA ASN A 126 -13.54 -14.64 -16.37
C ASN A 126 -13.01 -13.77 -15.24
N CYS A 127 -13.56 -12.56 -15.08
CA CYS A 127 -13.22 -11.70 -13.96
C CYS A 127 -13.62 -12.35 -12.63
N GLU A 128 -12.73 -12.30 -11.64
CA GLU A 128 -13.02 -12.76 -10.27
C GLU A 128 -13.39 -11.57 -9.40
N GLN A 129 -14.47 -11.65 -8.62
CA GLN A 129 -14.82 -10.60 -7.67
C GLN A 129 -14.55 -11.07 -6.24
N ARG A 130 -13.82 -10.25 -5.48
CA ARG A 130 -13.60 -10.46 -4.05
C ARG A 130 -14.16 -9.32 -3.24
N ARG A 131 -14.68 -9.64 -2.06
CA ARG A 131 -15.21 -8.67 -1.11
C ARG A 131 -14.23 -8.50 0.03
N PHE A 132 -14.00 -7.25 0.39
CA PHE A 132 -13.11 -6.85 1.46
C PHE A 132 -13.87 -5.93 2.42
N ILE A 133 -13.49 -5.96 3.68
CA ILE A 133 -13.90 -4.94 4.63
C ILE A 133 -12.83 -3.88 4.64
N LYS A 134 -13.23 -2.63 4.42
CA LYS A 134 -12.35 -1.48 4.37
C LYS A 134 -12.70 -0.52 5.49
N ALA A 135 -11.72 -0.21 6.33
CA ALA A 135 -11.83 0.83 7.33
C ALA A 135 -10.78 1.92 7.01
N GLU A 136 -11.21 3.17 6.87
CA GLU A 136 -10.32 4.31 6.57
C GLU A 136 -10.29 5.28 7.75
N SER A 137 -9.09 5.66 8.20
CA SER A 137 -8.92 6.71 9.18
C SER A 137 -8.90 8.10 8.52
N ALA A 138 -9.24 9.11 9.31
CA ALA A 138 -8.87 10.47 8.95
C ALA A 138 -7.34 10.56 8.77
N PRO A 139 -6.84 11.33 7.78
CA PRO A 139 -5.40 11.54 7.63
C PRO A 139 -4.79 12.20 8.87
N THR A 140 -3.52 11.91 9.15
CA THR A 140 -2.72 12.67 10.11
C THR A 140 -2.66 14.15 9.73
N SER A 141 -2.22 15.00 10.65
CA SER A 141 -1.94 16.43 10.37
C SER A 141 -0.98 16.66 9.19
N ARG A 142 -0.28 15.61 8.77
CA ARG A 142 0.71 15.57 7.69
C ARG A 142 0.22 14.79 6.46
N GLY A 143 -1.09 14.58 6.34
CA GLY A 143 -1.71 13.99 5.15
C GLY A 143 -1.43 12.50 4.96
N THR A 144 -0.99 11.79 6.00
CA THR A 144 -0.83 10.32 5.91
C THR A 144 -2.15 9.67 6.33
N GLY A 145 -2.79 8.92 5.45
CA GLY A 145 -4.04 8.21 5.74
C GLY A 145 -3.78 6.73 5.97
N ILE A 146 -4.46 6.13 6.94
CA ILE A 146 -4.34 4.70 7.24
C ILE A 146 -5.60 3.99 6.76
N THR A 147 -5.41 2.89 6.07
CA THR A 147 -6.50 2.03 5.58
C THR A 147 -6.27 0.60 6.06
N LEU A 148 -7.25 0.04 6.76
CA LEU A 148 -7.31 -1.38 7.05
C LEU A 148 -8.15 -2.08 5.99
N ILE A 149 -7.62 -3.17 5.44
CA ILE A 149 -8.32 -4.04 4.49
C ILE A 149 -8.33 -5.44 5.08
N LEU A 150 -9.51 -5.99 5.31
CA LEU A 150 -9.70 -7.39 5.71
C LEU A 150 -10.28 -8.20 4.56
N ASN A 151 -9.79 -9.42 4.44
CA ASN A 151 -10.23 -10.42 3.49
C ASN A 151 -10.48 -11.72 4.25
N GLN A 152 -11.52 -12.44 3.85
CA GLN A 152 -11.82 -13.76 4.36
C GLN A 152 -11.91 -14.73 3.19
N SER A 153 -11.42 -15.95 3.40
CA SER A 153 -11.42 -16.99 2.38
C SER A 153 -11.56 -18.36 3.02
N SER A 154 -12.12 -19.29 2.25
CA SER A 154 -12.33 -20.66 2.71
C SER A 154 -11.84 -21.68 1.69
N TYR A 155 -11.35 -22.80 2.20
CA TYR A 155 -10.95 -23.97 1.43
C TYR A 155 -11.43 -25.22 2.19
N GLY A 156 -12.63 -25.69 1.84
CA GLY A 156 -13.34 -26.70 2.63
C GLY A 156 -13.64 -26.19 4.04
N SER A 157 -13.23 -26.95 5.05
CA SER A 157 -13.34 -26.56 6.48
C SER A 157 -12.20 -25.67 6.96
N MET A 158 -11.16 -25.46 6.15
CA MET A 158 -10.11 -24.51 6.47
C MET A 158 -10.58 -23.10 6.14
N ARG A 159 -10.55 -22.23 7.13
CA ARG A 159 -10.93 -20.82 7.04
C ARG A 159 -9.69 -19.96 7.23
N SER A 160 -9.64 -18.84 6.54
CA SER A 160 -8.52 -17.91 6.61
C SER A 160 -9.03 -16.48 6.68
N ILE A 161 -8.50 -15.74 7.63
CA ILE A 161 -8.72 -14.30 7.77
C ILE A 161 -7.38 -13.62 7.57
N GLN A 162 -7.33 -12.71 6.61
CA GLN A 162 -6.17 -11.92 6.29
C GLN A 162 -6.53 -10.45 6.45
N TRP A 163 -5.67 -9.69 7.10
CA TRP A 163 -5.80 -8.24 7.12
C TRP A 163 -4.49 -7.56 6.81
N ARG A 164 -4.61 -6.35 6.27
CA ARG A 164 -3.50 -5.50 5.86
C ARG A 164 -3.78 -4.09 6.32
N VAL A 165 -2.79 -3.47 6.93
CA VAL A 165 -2.81 -2.04 7.23
C VAL A 165 -1.93 -1.35 6.20
N LEU A 166 -2.54 -0.44 5.44
CA LEU A 166 -1.88 0.36 4.43
C LEU A 166 -1.76 1.80 4.91
N ALA A 167 -0.63 2.44 4.61
CA ALA A 167 -0.48 3.88 4.78
C ALA A 167 -0.34 4.54 3.41
N GLY A 168 -1.30 5.41 3.10
CA GLY A 168 -1.23 6.30 1.96
C GLY A 168 -0.58 7.61 2.38
N GLY A 169 0.24 8.18 1.50
CA GLY A 169 0.79 9.53 1.65
C GLY A 169 0.17 10.48 0.64
N TYR A 170 0.82 11.63 0.46
CA TYR A 170 0.42 12.63 -0.54
C TYR A 170 1.36 12.58 -1.76
N LEU A 171 0.91 13.18 -2.86
CA LEU A 171 1.71 13.37 -4.06
C LEU A 171 2.70 14.53 -3.85
N ASP A 172 3.99 14.22 -3.71
CA ASP A 172 5.04 15.22 -3.49
C ASP A 172 5.35 15.95 -4.81
N ARG A 173 5.10 17.26 -4.82
CA ARG A 173 5.33 18.11 -5.99
C ARG A 173 6.80 18.20 -6.36
N ASN A 174 7.69 18.20 -5.37
CA ASN A 174 9.13 18.23 -5.62
C ASN A 174 9.62 16.88 -6.16
N ALA A 175 9.09 15.75 -5.66
CA ALA A 175 9.39 14.43 -6.21
C ALA A 175 8.86 14.28 -7.65
N LYS A 176 7.61 14.72 -7.92
CA LYS A 176 7.04 14.78 -9.28
C LYS A 176 7.90 15.61 -10.22
N PHE A 177 8.31 16.80 -9.79
CA PHE A 177 9.21 17.65 -10.55
C PHE A 177 10.53 16.95 -10.88
N ASN A 178 11.17 16.32 -9.89
CA ASN A 178 12.43 15.60 -10.07
C ASN A 178 12.31 14.43 -11.04
N LEU A 179 11.26 13.62 -10.91
CA LEU A 179 11.04 12.46 -11.78
C LEU A 179 10.95 12.89 -13.26
N ILE A 180 10.22 13.97 -13.54
CA ILE A 180 10.06 14.50 -14.91
C ILE A 180 11.35 15.17 -15.38
N THR A 181 11.94 16.02 -14.55
CA THR A 181 13.09 16.85 -14.95
C THR A 181 14.37 16.04 -15.15
N TYR A 182 14.55 14.96 -14.40
CA TYR A 182 15.69 14.04 -14.56
C TYR A 182 15.31 12.78 -15.37
N SER A 183 14.18 12.79 -16.06
CA SER A 183 13.73 11.68 -16.90
C SER A 183 14.74 11.34 -17.99
N LEU A 184 15.36 12.34 -18.62
CA LEU A 184 16.40 12.13 -19.64
C LEU A 184 17.50 11.17 -19.16
N PHE A 185 17.91 11.30 -17.90
CA PHE A 185 18.96 10.47 -17.30
C PHE A 185 18.43 9.15 -16.74
N THR A 186 17.13 9.06 -16.42
CA THR A 186 16.59 7.95 -15.65
C THR A 186 15.67 7.02 -16.43
N ILE A 187 15.11 7.47 -17.56
CA ILE A 187 14.04 6.78 -18.31
C ILE A 187 14.43 5.36 -18.70
N LEU A 188 15.67 5.16 -19.15
CA LEU A 188 16.17 3.83 -19.55
C LEU A 188 16.17 2.82 -18.40
N PHE A 189 16.29 3.26 -17.14
CA PHE A 189 16.33 2.38 -15.98
C PHE A 189 14.95 1.94 -15.50
N TRP A 190 13.88 2.68 -15.83
CA TRP A 190 12.54 2.38 -15.32
C TRP A 190 11.49 2.12 -16.41
N ILE A 191 11.73 2.50 -17.66
CA ILE A 191 10.73 2.33 -18.74
C ILE A 191 10.44 0.85 -19.03
N ARG A 192 11.48 0.01 -19.05
CA ARG A 192 11.33 -1.44 -19.26
C ARG A 192 10.55 -2.12 -18.12
N PRO A 193 10.94 -1.98 -16.84
CA PRO A 193 10.16 -2.58 -15.75
C PRO A 193 8.76 -1.95 -15.63
N TYR A 194 8.56 -0.69 -16.04
CA TYR A 194 7.23 -0.09 -16.13
C TYR A 194 6.32 -0.83 -17.12
N PHE A 195 6.78 -1.08 -18.35
CA PHE A 195 5.97 -1.81 -19.34
C PHE A 195 5.77 -3.29 -18.99
N LYS A 196 6.71 -3.90 -18.27
CA LYS A 196 6.51 -5.22 -17.65
C LYS A 196 5.59 -5.20 -16.44
N ARG A 197 5.09 -4.02 -16.04
CA ARG A 197 4.28 -3.81 -14.83
C ARG A 197 4.98 -4.24 -13.54
N GLU A 198 6.31 -4.27 -13.52
CA GLU A 198 7.15 -4.59 -12.35
C GLU A 198 7.36 -3.36 -11.45
N THR A 199 7.31 -2.16 -12.02
CA THR A 199 7.45 -0.90 -11.29
C THR A 199 6.36 0.07 -11.69
N ASP A 200 5.97 0.93 -10.76
CA ASP A 200 4.95 1.95 -10.95
C ASP A 200 5.53 3.35 -10.71
N LEU A 201 5.00 4.39 -11.37
CA LEU A 201 5.56 5.73 -11.23
C LEU A 201 5.03 6.46 -9.99
N ILE A 202 3.83 6.13 -9.52
CA ILE A 202 3.27 6.73 -8.29
C ILE A 202 4.15 6.44 -7.08
N SER A 203 4.67 5.23 -6.89
CA SER A 203 5.54 4.94 -5.74
C SER A 203 6.79 5.83 -5.65
N ARG A 204 7.21 6.42 -6.77
CA ARG A 204 8.36 7.34 -6.83
C ARG A 204 8.01 8.78 -6.45
N VAL A 205 6.72 9.13 -6.45
CA VAL A 205 6.24 10.50 -6.20
C VAL A 205 5.26 10.61 -5.04
N ARG A 206 4.74 9.48 -4.54
CA ARG A 206 3.94 9.42 -3.33
C ARG A 206 4.88 9.38 -2.13
N THR A 207 4.70 10.32 -1.23
CA THR A 207 5.53 10.47 -0.05
C THR A 207 4.67 10.38 1.21
N ILE A 208 5.06 9.48 2.11
CA ILE A 208 4.67 9.57 3.52
C ILE A 208 5.68 10.49 4.18
N TYR A 209 5.20 11.55 4.83
CA TYR A 209 6.08 12.58 5.35
C TYR A 209 7.04 12.03 6.41
N SER A 210 8.34 12.07 6.12
CA SER A 210 9.38 11.57 7.01
C SER A 210 9.67 12.58 8.12
N SER A 211 8.98 12.43 9.25
CA SER A 211 9.30 13.15 10.48
C SER A 211 9.01 12.27 11.68
N ALA A 212 9.81 12.41 12.73
CA ALA A 212 9.67 11.58 13.93
C ALA A 212 8.23 11.57 14.47
N TYR A 213 7.55 12.72 14.54
CA TYR A 213 6.15 12.78 14.97
C TYR A 213 5.19 12.06 14.02
N ASN A 214 5.34 12.22 12.70
CA ASN A 214 4.48 11.48 11.76
C ASN A 214 4.71 9.98 11.85
N ASP A 215 5.98 9.58 11.99
CA ASP A 215 6.36 8.18 12.08
C ASP A 215 5.80 7.56 13.36
N MET A 216 5.84 8.29 14.49
CA MET A 216 5.19 7.90 15.75
C MET A 216 3.66 7.79 15.60
N ASP A 217 3.01 8.78 14.98
CA ASP A 217 1.56 8.79 14.76
C ASP A 217 1.13 7.59 13.90
N VAL A 218 1.81 7.37 12.78
CA VAL A 218 1.54 6.26 11.85
C VAL A 218 1.78 4.92 12.53
N ALA A 219 2.91 4.75 13.23
CA ALA A 219 3.22 3.50 13.93
C ALA A 219 2.18 3.19 15.02
N THR A 220 1.74 4.20 15.76
CA THR A 220 0.70 4.06 16.79
C THR A 220 -0.62 3.64 16.18
N GLN A 221 -1.08 4.33 15.13
CA GLN A 221 -2.34 3.99 14.45
C GLN A 221 -2.32 2.58 13.86
N VAL A 222 -1.21 2.18 13.23
CA VAL A 222 -1.04 0.83 12.69
C VAL A 222 -1.13 -0.23 13.80
N ARG A 223 -0.44 0.00 14.93
CA ARG A 223 -0.47 -0.91 16.08
C ARG A 223 -1.87 -1.03 16.70
N CYS A 224 -2.56 0.08 16.91
CA CYS A 224 -3.93 0.06 17.44
C CYS A 224 -4.88 -0.73 16.53
N LEU A 225 -4.74 -0.61 15.20
CA LEU A 225 -5.57 -1.39 14.26
C LEU A 225 -5.25 -2.89 14.33
N HIS A 226 -3.97 -3.26 14.39
CA HIS A 226 -3.59 -4.66 14.57
C HIS A 226 -4.14 -5.20 15.90
N GLU A 227 -3.98 -4.46 16.99
CA GLU A 227 -4.44 -4.85 18.32
C GLU A 227 -5.96 -5.09 18.36
N VAL A 228 -6.75 -4.15 17.84
CA VAL A 228 -8.21 -4.30 17.77
C VAL A 228 -8.60 -5.53 16.96
N VAL A 229 -8.00 -5.74 15.77
CA VAL A 229 -8.31 -6.91 14.94
C VAL A 229 -7.93 -8.21 15.64
N PHE A 230 -6.75 -8.28 16.28
CA PHE A 230 -6.32 -9.45 17.03
C PHE A 230 -7.28 -9.78 18.18
N ASP A 231 -7.65 -8.78 18.99
CA ASP A 231 -8.48 -9.01 20.17
C ASP A 231 -9.90 -9.48 19.82
N GLU A 232 -10.51 -8.87 18.82
CA GLU A 232 -11.84 -9.31 18.38
C GLU A 232 -11.78 -10.69 17.70
N MET A 233 -10.75 -10.96 16.91
CA MET A 233 -10.56 -12.30 16.34
C MET A 233 -10.40 -13.36 17.44
N ILE A 234 -9.54 -13.12 18.43
CA ILE A 234 -9.34 -14.05 19.53
C ILE A 234 -10.66 -14.27 20.28
N THR A 235 -11.38 -13.20 20.58
CA THR A 235 -12.66 -13.27 21.30
C THR A 235 -13.70 -14.08 20.54
N GLU A 236 -13.87 -13.83 19.24
CA GLU A 236 -14.84 -14.54 18.41
C GLU A 236 -14.45 -16.00 18.15
N LEU A 237 -13.16 -16.29 17.97
CA LEU A 237 -12.68 -17.66 17.82
C LEU A 237 -12.87 -18.47 19.12
N ASP A 238 -12.52 -17.89 20.28
CA ASP A 238 -12.72 -18.53 21.60
C ASP A 238 -14.21 -18.81 21.85
N LYS A 239 -15.11 -17.86 21.52
CA LYS A 239 -16.58 -18.06 21.62
C LYS A 239 -17.09 -19.24 20.78
N ASN A 240 -16.44 -19.51 19.65
CA ASN A 240 -16.78 -20.61 18.75
C ASN A 240 -16.00 -21.91 19.06
N GLY A 241 -15.30 -21.97 20.20
CA GLY A 241 -14.56 -23.16 20.65
C GLY A 241 -13.32 -23.47 19.83
N ILE A 242 -12.76 -22.48 19.12
CA ILE A 242 -11.54 -22.61 18.34
C ILE A 242 -10.35 -22.24 19.23
N ASP A 243 -9.30 -23.06 19.24
CA ASP A 243 -8.09 -22.77 20.01
C ASP A 243 -7.34 -21.56 19.45
N THR A 244 -7.19 -20.52 20.28
CA THR A 244 -6.50 -19.27 19.95
C THR A 244 -5.12 -19.14 20.58
N SER A 245 -4.61 -20.20 21.24
CA SER A 245 -3.33 -20.16 21.96
C SER A 245 -2.17 -19.68 21.09
N GLU A 246 -2.09 -20.19 19.85
CA GLU A 246 -1.08 -19.76 18.89
C GLU A 246 -1.29 -18.30 18.45
N LEU A 247 -2.53 -17.88 18.20
CA LEU A 247 -2.87 -16.52 17.79
C LEU A 247 -2.52 -15.50 18.87
N LYS A 248 -2.72 -15.83 20.16
CA LYS A 248 -2.30 -15.02 21.32
C LYS A 248 -0.78 -14.82 21.36
N VAL A 249 -0.01 -15.88 21.09
CA VAL A 249 1.47 -15.80 20.99
C VAL A 249 1.89 -14.95 19.79
N GLN A 250 1.27 -15.15 18.64
CA GLN A 250 1.53 -14.38 17.42
C GLN A 250 1.20 -12.89 17.61
N LYS A 251 0.10 -12.55 18.31
CA LYS A 251 -0.23 -11.16 18.70
C LYS A 251 0.93 -10.53 19.47
N MET A 252 1.41 -11.18 20.54
CA MET A 252 2.52 -10.65 21.34
C MET A 252 3.78 -10.41 20.50
N GLN A 253 4.10 -11.33 19.59
CA GLN A 253 5.25 -11.18 18.70
C GLN A 253 5.08 -10.01 17.72
N VAL A 254 3.90 -9.87 17.11
CA VAL A 254 3.61 -8.78 16.15
C VAL A 254 3.62 -7.41 16.83
N MET A 255 3.04 -7.31 18.04
CA MET A 255 2.99 -6.06 18.80
C MET A 255 4.38 -5.62 19.31
N ASN A 256 5.30 -6.56 19.52
CA ASN A 256 6.67 -6.30 19.97
C ASN A 256 7.64 -5.90 18.85
N ILE A 257 7.22 -5.90 17.58
CA ILE A 257 8.07 -5.43 16.48
C ILE A 257 8.10 -3.89 16.47
N ASN A 258 9.31 -3.34 16.57
CA ASN A 258 9.53 -1.92 16.36
C ASN A 258 9.42 -1.57 14.86
N ILE A 259 8.48 -0.68 14.55
CA ILE A 259 8.38 -0.05 13.23
C ILE A 259 9.42 1.08 13.21
N SER A 260 10.67 0.77 12.87
CA SER A 260 11.73 1.79 12.70
C SER A 260 11.90 2.16 11.23
N GLY A 261 11.65 3.43 10.87
CA GLY A 261 12.11 4.01 9.61
C GLY A 261 11.38 3.54 8.34
N GLY A 262 10.07 3.26 8.41
CA GLY A 262 9.26 2.96 7.21
C GLY A 262 9.54 1.60 6.56
N LYS A 263 10.34 0.73 7.19
CA LYS A 263 10.46 -0.69 6.85
C LYS A 263 10.08 -1.51 8.07
N VAL A 264 8.97 -2.24 7.97
CA VAL A 264 8.64 -3.28 8.94
C VAL A 264 9.43 -4.52 8.55
N ASN A 265 10.57 -4.74 9.21
CA ASN A 265 11.21 -6.05 9.20
C ASN A 265 10.45 -6.91 10.22
N MET A 266 9.42 -7.61 9.72
CA MET A 266 8.84 -8.72 10.47
C MET A 266 9.89 -9.82 10.62
N GLY A 267 10.37 -10.02 11.84
CA GLY A 267 11.33 -11.07 12.17
C GLY A 267 10.78 -12.46 11.86
N ASN A 268 11.30 -13.05 10.79
CA ASN A 268 11.74 -14.43 10.60
C ASN A 268 10.91 -15.67 11.04
N VAL A 269 9.73 -15.58 11.66
CA VAL A 269 9.05 -16.80 12.16
C VAL A 269 7.90 -17.27 11.25
N VAL A 270 7.26 -16.38 10.48
CA VAL A 270 6.17 -16.75 9.52
C VAL A 270 6.47 -16.29 8.07
N GLN A 271 7.59 -15.61 7.84
CA GLN A 271 8.00 -15.24 6.48
C GLN A 271 8.65 -16.39 5.71
N GLY A 272 9.27 -17.37 6.38
CA GLY A 272 9.94 -18.50 5.72
C GLY A 272 9.00 -19.40 4.91
N ALA A 273 7.76 -19.59 5.38
CA ALA A 273 6.75 -20.39 4.68
C ALA A 273 5.98 -19.58 3.62
N MET A 274 5.60 -18.33 3.92
CA MET A 274 4.89 -17.47 2.96
C MET A 274 5.76 -16.98 1.80
N ASN A 275 7.06 -16.73 2.01
CA ASN A 275 7.98 -16.41 0.92
C ASN A 275 8.25 -17.62 0.02
N LYS A 276 8.23 -18.85 0.57
CA LYS A 276 8.30 -20.08 -0.24
C LYS A 276 7.07 -20.25 -1.10
N ILE A 277 5.86 -20.05 -0.58
CA ILE A 277 4.64 -20.23 -1.37
C ILE A 277 4.43 -19.08 -2.37
N SER A 278 4.65 -17.82 -2.00
CA SER A 278 4.50 -16.69 -2.95
C SER A 278 5.63 -16.64 -4.00
N GLY A 279 6.83 -17.11 -3.67
CA GLY A 279 7.94 -17.28 -4.61
C GLY A 279 7.73 -18.46 -5.56
N VAL A 280 7.24 -19.60 -5.06
CA VAL A 280 6.96 -20.80 -5.88
C VAL A 280 5.71 -20.62 -6.74
N ALA A 281 4.67 -19.94 -6.28
CA ALA A 281 3.50 -19.59 -7.09
C ALA A 281 3.82 -18.58 -8.21
N LYS A 282 4.84 -17.71 -8.03
CA LYS A 282 5.39 -16.86 -9.09
C LYS A 282 6.37 -17.59 -10.03
N GLY A 283 6.89 -18.75 -9.61
CA GLY A 283 7.89 -19.53 -10.33
C GLY A 283 7.35 -20.78 -11.03
N ALA A 284 6.13 -21.21 -10.73
CA ALA A 284 5.46 -22.32 -11.40
C ALA A 284 4.97 -21.87 -12.79
N LYS A 285 5.91 -21.82 -13.74
CA LYS A 285 5.57 -21.96 -15.16
C LYS A 285 5.14 -23.41 -15.39
N VAL A 286 3.91 -23.59 -15.86
CA VAL A 286 3.61 -24.64 -16.83
C VAL A 286 4.03 -24.12 -18.20
#